data_AF-A0A933ZKU5-F1
#
_entry.id   AF-A0A933ZKU5-F1
#
_cell.length_a   1.000
_cell.length_b   1.000
_cell.length_c   1.000
_cell.angle_alpha   90.00
_cell.angle_beta   90.00
_cell.angle_gamma   90.00
#
_symmetry.space_group_name_H-M   'P 1'
#
loop_
_entity.id
_entity.type
_entity.pdbx_description
1 polymer ?
#
loop_
_entity_poly.entity_id
_entity_poly.type
_entity_poly.pdbx_seq_one_letter_code
_entity_poly.pdbx_strand_id
1 'polypeptide(L)'
;MRTLTPFVVAACLGLAGCGHCHDEALAQENARLRAELAKYTGPPEAPIAPAPVFAQLPNPIAIGQLVSRPWYRMAVLGTKVCSRHRVGDETKQLMLGVDVVIDNLSDAKFEIEGVIEDNDKPLGQARRYVSREEGCEPLVRAVAPGKRERGFFVFDLPREPSKPKLIVEMHEPHGFADDRVVVDFGRTVPAAPLPPAPTDTERSVKAGAVRTTPFYRASVLSMRRCAGSLDEDGNEAIGVELLVESFTAKELDVSVYDAKLRDRDGFTFERSSGLTRDSRCKPEMPSGGIAPRGKARGFFASFAVKPGARGLVLVFPIKAEHAYSHEEVVLALPEAR
;
A
#
# COMPACT_ATOMS: atom_id res chain seq x y z
N MET A 1 -67.88 20.10 2.54
CA MET A 1 -67.73 18.94 3.45
C MET A 1 -66.58 18.09 2.91
N ARG A 2 -65.33 18.36 3.28
CA ARG A 2 -64.52 17.67 4.32
C ARG A 2 -64.66 16.15 4.33
N THR A 3 -63.62 15.46 3.87
CA THR A 3 -62.96 14.34 4.56
C THR A 3 -61.55 14.16 3.98
N LEU A 4 -60.54 14.38 4.83
CA LEU A 4 -59.12 14.14 4.59
C LEU A 4 -58.76 12.79 5.23
N THR A 5 -58.10 11.92 4.49
CA THR A 5 -57.47 10.67 4.96
C THR A 5 -56.19 10.97 5.74
N PRO A 6 -55.90 10.27 6.86
CA PRO A 6 -54.72 10.54 7.67
C PRO A 6 -53.46 9.85 7.15
N PHE A 7 -52.35 10.58 7.23
CA PHE A 7 -50.98 10.10 7.16
C PHE A 7 -50.68 9.13 8.32
N VAL A 8 -50.11 7.97 8.01
CA VAL A 8 -49.41 7.14 8.99
C VAL A 8 -47.97 7.65 9.06
N VAL A 9 -47.70 8.52 10.04
CA VAL A 9 -46.35 8.82 10.51
C VAL A 9 -46.03 7.80 11.59
N ALA A 10 -45.22 6.80 11.26
CA ALA A 10 -44.64 5.92 12.27
C ALA A 10 -43.59 6.71 13.05
N ALA A 11 -43.94 7.07 14.28
CA ALA A 11 -43.08 7.69 15.25
C ALA A 11 -42.01 6.68 15.71
N CYS A 12 -40.75 6.93 15.38
CA CYS A 12 -39.60 6.41 16.11
C CYS A 12 -39.09 7.53 17.03
N LEU A 13 -39.77 7.71 18.16
CA LEU A 13 -39.25 8.48 19.29
C LEU A 13 -39.39 7.61 20.54
N GLY A 14 -38.24 7.29 21.14
CA GLY A 14 -38.17 6.86 22.53
C GLY A 14 -37.54 5.50 22.76
N LEU A 15 -36.22 5.38 22.57
CA LEU A 15 -35.40 4.56 23.45
C LEU A 15 -34.06 5.27 23.68
N ALA A 16 -33.97 5.92 24.84
CA ALA A 16 -32.69 6.21 25.46
C ALA A 16 -32.00 4.87 25.74
N GLY A 17 -30.78 4.70 25.22
CA GLY A 17 -29.93 3.55 25.53
C GLY A 17 -29.61 2.64 24.35
N CYS A 18 -28.85 3.15 23.37
CA CYS A 18 -28.06 2.30 22.47
C CYS A 18 -26.67 2.91 22.24
N GLY A 19 -25.93 3.22 23.31
CA GLY A 19 -24.48 3.45 23.20
C GLY A 19 -23.78 2.23 22.58
N HIS A 20 -24.27 1.03 22.89
CA HIS A 20 -23.77 -0.24 22.35
C HIS A 20 -23.88 -0.37 20.82
N CYS A 21 -24.96 0.12 20.19
CA CYS A 21 -25.11 -0.03 18.74
C CYS A 21 -24.19 0.92 17.95
N HIS A 22 -23.88 2.09 18.51
CA HIS A 22 -22.92 3.00 17.90
C HIS A 22 -21.48 2.49 18.07
N ASP A 23 -21.17 1.94 19.24
CA ASP A 23 -19.87 1.34 19.53
C ASP A 23 -19.62 0.06 18.73
N GLU A 24 -20.64 -0.79 18.49
CA GLU A 24 -20.52 -1.99 17.65
C GLU A 24 -20.32 -1.64 16.16
N ALA A 25 -21.06 -0.65 15.64
CA ALA A 25 -20.89 -0.21 14.25
C ALA A 25 -19.50 0.41 14.05
N LEU A 26 -19.03 1.22 15.01
CA LEU A 26 -17.69 1.80 15.00
C LEU A 26 -16.61 0.73 15.16
N ALA A 27 -16.84 -0.29 16.00
CA ALA A 27 -15.92 -1.42 16.18
C ALA A 27 -15.82 -2.31 14.94
N GLN A 28 -16.94 -2.60 14.26
CA GLN A 28 -16.96 -3.35 13.01
C GLN A 28 -16.28 -2.58 11.87
N GLU A 29 -16.53 -1.28 11.77
CA GLU A 29 -15.87 -0.44 10.76
C GLU A 29 -14.37 -0.30 11.07
N ASN A 30 -13.96 -0.12 12.34
CA ASN A 30 -12.55 -0.15 12.74
C ASN A 30 -11.89 -1.50 12.47
N ALA A 31 -12.59 -2.62 12.68
CA ALA A 31 -12.08 -3.95 12.36
C ALA A 31 -11.92 -4.16 10.84
N ARG A 32 -12.90 -3.70 10.05
CA ARG A 32 -12.81 -3.68 8.58
C ARG A 32 -11.64 -2.84 8.11
N LEU A 33 -11.46 -1.64 8.67
CA LEU A 33 -10.38 -0.73 8.28
C LEU A 33 -9.01 -1.21 8.75
N ARG A 34 -8.91 -1.90 9.89
CA ARG A 34 -7.69 -2.63 10.29
C ARG A 34 -7.37 -3.78 9.34
N ALA A 35 -8.39 -4.52 8.90
CA ALA A 35 -8.21 -5.54 7.87
C ALA A 35 -7.87 -4.94 6.50
N GLU A 36 -8.26 -3.69 6.23
CA GLU A 36 -7.85 -2.93 5.05
C GLU A 36 -6.41 -2.44 5.19
N LEU A 37 -6.02 -1.92 6.35
CA LEU A 37 -4.66 -1.49 6.70
C LEU A 37 -3.65 -2.65 6.66
N ALA A 38 -4.05 -3.83 7.13
CA ALA A 38 -3.26 -5.05 7.06
C ALA A 38 -3.00 -5.54 5.62
N LYS A 39 -3.74 -5.02 4.61
CA LYS A 39 -3.42 -5.26 3.19
C LYS A 39 -2.29 -4.36 2.69
N TYR A 40 -1.97 -3.29 3.42
CA TYR A 40 -0.94 -2.31 3.06
C TYR A 40 0.35 -2.47 3.89
N THR A 41 0.26 -2.98 5.11
CA THR A 41 1.43 -3.38 5.89
C THR A 41 1.84 -4.81 5.52
N GLY A 42 2.82 -4.96 4.62
CA GLY A 42 3.52 -6.23 4.44
C GLY A 42 4.18 -6.72 5.74
N PRO A 43 4.70 -7.95 5.80
CA PRO A 43 5.52 -8.39 6.94
C PRO A 43 6.66 -7.37 7.17
N PRO A 44 7.08 -7.11 8.42
CA PRO A 44 8.12 -6.13 8.70
C PRO A 44 9.40 -6.46 7.91
N GLU A 45 9.84 -5.53 7.06
CA GLU A 45 11.06 -5.64 6.26
C GLU A 45 12.29 -5.83 7.17
N ALA A 46 13.29 -6.56 6.68
CA ALA A 46 14.61 -6.56 7.30
C ALA A 46 15.30 -5.21 7.01
N PRO A 47 16.06 -4.63 7.97
CA PRO A 47 16.70 -3.33 7.78
C PRO A 47 17.69 -3.34 6.62
N ILE A 48 17.51 -2.41 5.69
CA ILE A 48 18.52 -2.04 4.69
C ILE A 48 19.59 -1.21 5.40
N ALA A 49 20.87 -1.56 5.23
CA ALA A 49 21.98 -0.82 5.82
C ALA A 49 22.01 0.63 5.31
N PRO A 50 21.84 1.65 6.17
CA PRO A 50 21.76 3.05 5.76
C PRO A 50 23.15 3.70 5.61
N ALA A 51 23.21 4.76 4.80
CA ALA A 51 24.35 5.67 4.74
C ALA A 51 24.63 6.26 6.14
N PRO A 52 25.90 6.52 6.50
CA PRO A 52 26.37 6.65 7.89
C PRO A 52 25.78 7.82 8.70
N VAL A 53 24.99 8.70 8.10
CA VAL A 53 24.41 9.88 8.78
C VAL A 53 22.99 9.61 9.31
N PHE A 54 22.32 8.52 8.90
CA PHE A 54 20.96 8.17 9.35
C PHE A 54 20.86 6.73 9.89
N ALA A 55 21.98 6.13 10.26
CA ALA A 55 22.04 4.75 10.79
C ALA A 55 21.41 4.55 12.17
N GLN A 56 20.77 5.58 12.73
CA GLN A 56 20.23 5.57 14.08
C GLN A 56 18.75 5.96 14.18
N LEU A 57 18.07 6.26 13.05
CA LEU A 57 16.62 6.22 13.06
C LEU A 57 16.25 4.73 13.18
N PRO A 58 15.59 4.30 14.28
CA PRO A 58 15.10 2.94 14.34
C PRO A 58 14.23 2.69 13.11
N ASN A 59 14.36 1.50 12.51
CA ASN A 59 13.52 0.87 11.47
C ASN A 59 12.19 1.57 11.15
N PRO A 60 11.70 1.53 9.89
CA PRO A 60 10.46 2.20 9.45
C PRO A 60 9.42 2.21 10.56
N ILE A 61 9.25 3.40 11.14
CA ILE A 61 8.50 3.59 12.39
C ILE A 61 7.12 2.99 12.16
N ALA A 62 6.74 1.96 12.91
CA ALA A 62 5.54 1.16 12.63
C ALA A 62 4.31 2.03 12.37
N ILE A 63 3.97 2.08 11.09
CA ILE A 63 2.88 2.85 10.54
C ILE A 63 1.60 2.01 10.53
N GLY A 64 0.50 2.64 10.92
CA GLY A 64 -0.83 2.03 10.94
C GLY A 64 -1.88 2.80 11.72
N GLN A 65 -1.63 4.08 11.98
CA GLN A 65 -2.58 4.92 12.69
C GLN A 65 -3.68 5.35 11.72
N LEU A 66 -4.84 4.77 11.92
CA LEU A 66 -6.08 5.15 11.25
C LEU A 66 -6.82 6.14 12.15
N VAL A 67 -7.13 7.30 11.58
CA VAL A 67 -7.97 8.32 12.20
C VAL A 67 -9.25 8.42 11.38
N SER A 68 -10.38 8.22 12.04
CA SER A 68 -11.70 8.36 11.43
C SER A 68 -12.45 9.49 12.10
N ARG A 69 -12.92 10.45 11.31
CA ARG A 69 -13.74 11.58 11.73
C ARG A 69 -15.05 11.60 10.95
N PRO A 70 -16.03 12.44 11.32
CA PRO A 70 -17.30 12.52 10.60
C PRO A 70 -17.16 12.90 9.12
N TRP A 71 -16.16 13.71 8.77
CA TRP A 71 -16.03 14.30 7.43
C TRP A 71 -14.74 13.90 6.69
N TYR A 72 -13.85 13.12 7.32
CA TYR A 72 -12.70 12.52 6.63
C TYR A 72 -12.20 11.24 7.33
N ARG A 73 -11.41 10.45 6.62
CA ARG A 73 -10.57 9.39 7.20
C ARG A 73 -9.14 9.57 6.73
N MET A 74 -8.19 9.28 7.60
CA MET A 74 -6.77 9.34 7.30
C MET A 74 -6.08 8.10 7.82
N ALA A 75 -5.22 7.51 7.00
CA ALA A 75 -4.26 6.51 7.42
C ALA A 75 -2.86 7.00 7.09
N VAL A 76 -1.96 6.97 8.06
CA VAL A 76 -0.53 7.03 7.77
C VAL A 76 -0.14 5.62 7.31
N LEU A 77 0.64 5.50 6.23
CA LEU A 77 1.11 4.24 5.63
C LEU A 77 2.62 3.99 5.77
N GLY A 78 3.41 5.07 5.78
CA GLY A 78 4.85 5.00 5.61
C GLY A 78 5.58 6.20 6.21
N THR A 79 6.83 5.99 6.61
CA THR A 79 7.85 7.04 6.52
C THR A 79 8.90 6.61 5.51
N LYS A 80 9.44 7.56 4.76
CA LYS A 80 10.43 7.32 3.72
C LYS A 80 11.43 8.46 3.71
N VAL A 81 12.70 8.14 3.46
CA VAL A 81 13.72 9.15 3.22
C VAL A 81 13.64 9.57 1.75
N CYS A 82 13.41 10.85 1.50
CA CYS A 82 13.38 11.44 0.17
C CYS A 82 14.73 12.12 -0.08
N SER A 83 15.25 11.98 -1.30
CA SER A 83 16.47 12.67 -1.72
C SER A 83 16.11 13.86 -2.61
N ARG A 84 16.62 15.05 -2.25
CA ARG A 84 16.61 16.21 -3.14
C ARG A 84 17.90 16.25 -3.94
N HIS A 85 17.81 16.08 -5.25
CA HIS A 85 18.93 16.36 -6.16
C HIS A 85 18.98 17.87 -6.44
N ARG A 86 20.00 18.55 -5.93
CA ARG A 86 20.33 19.93 -6.33
C ARG A 86 21.37 19.84 -7.46
N VAL A 87 21.12 20.51 -8.58
CA VAL A 87 22.09 20.65 -9.67
C VAL A 87 23.00 21.85 -9.33
N GLY A 88 24.27 21.61 -8.98
CA GLY A 88 25.25 22.64 -8.60
C GLY A 88 26.02 22.32 -7.30
N ASP A 89 26.81 23.28 -6.79
CA ASP A 89 27.65 23.10 -5.58
C ASP A 89 26.81 22.68 -4.36
N GLU A 90 27.19 21.51 -3.85
CA GLU A 90 26.30 20.48 -3.37
C GLU A 90 25.80 20.67 -1.93
N THR A 91 24.52 20.39 -1.71
CA THR A 91 24.04 19.85 -0.44
C THR A 91 22.96 18.82 -0.74
N LYS A 92 23.28 17.53 -0.56
CA LYS A 92 22.27 16.47 -0.50
C LYS A 92 21.49 16.66 0.79
N GLN A 93 20.34 17.33 0.69
CA GLN A 93 19.43 17.44 1.82
C GLN A 93 18.53 16.21 1.83
N LEU A 94 18.66 15.40 2.88
CA LEU A 94 17.77 14.28 3.14
C LEU A 94 16.50 14.84 3.77
N MET A 95 15.36 14.48 3.21
CA MET A 95 14.04 14.92 3.65
C MET A 95 13.28 13.72 4.19
N LEU A 96 12.36 13.97 5.12
CA LEU A 96 11.45 12.94 5.61
C LEU A 96 10.12 13.08 4.88
N GLY A 97 9.74 12.04 4.15
CA GLY A 97 8.42 11.86 3.57
C GLY A 97 7.57 11.00 4.49
N VAL A 98 6.35 11.45 4.78
CA VAL A 98 5.33 10.66 5.50
C VAL A 98 4.22 10.32 4.51
N ASP A 99 4.09 9.04 4.17
CA ASP A 99 3.08 8.51 3.25
C ASP A 99 1.73 8.44 3.96
N VAL A 100 0.73 9.07 3.38
CA VAL A 100 -0.63 9.14 3.92
C VAL A 100 -1.66 8.86 2.83
N VAL A 101 -2.78 8.26 3.26
CA VAL A 101 -4.00 8.13 2.47
C VAL A 101 -5.12 8.83 3.20
N ILE A 102 -5.87 9.67 2.48
CA ILE A 102 -6.94 10.49 3.04
C ILE A 102 -8.19 10.33 2.20
N ASP A 103 -9.28 9.95 2.84
CA ASP A 103 -10.63 9.92 2.27
C ASP A 103 -11.39 11.17 2.70
N ASN A 104 -11.86 11.96 1.73
CA ASN A 104 -12.81 13.03 1.98
C ASN A 104 -14.24 12.48 1.97
N LEU A 105 -14.90 12.50 3.12
CA LEU A 105 -16.27 12.04 3.29
C LEU A 105 -17.31 13.18 3.22
N SER A 106 -16.85 14.43 3.12
CA SER A 106 -17.71 15.58 2.94
C SER A 106 -18.04 15.84 1.47
N ASP A 107 -18.98 16.76 1.26
CA ASP A 107 -19.39 17.29 -0.03
C ASP A 107 -18.53 18.48 -0.49
N ALA A 108 -17.53 18.87 0.28
CA ALA A 108 -16.71 20.05 0.02
C ALA A 108 -15.19 19.74 0.09
N LYS A 109 -14.41 20.43 -0.75
CA LYS A 109 -12.96 20.26 -0.80
C LYS A 109 -12.35 20.85 0.47
N PHE A 110 -11.47 20.11 1.15
CA PHE A 110 -10.68 20.65 2.27
C PHE A 110 -9.19 20.69 1.94
N GLU A 111 -8.49 21.60 2.62
CA GLU A 111 -7.04 21.75 2.52
C GLU A 111 -6.37 21.06 3.72
N ILE A 112 -5.14 20.63 3.53
CA ILE A 112 -4.41 19.82 4.49
C ILE A 112 -2.99 20.33 4.61
N GLU A 113 -2.55 20.51 5.85
CA GLU A 113 -1.20 20.90 6.18
C GLU A 113 -0.56 19.90 7.13
N GLY A 114 0.67 19.48 6.80
CA GLY A 114 1.49 18.68 7.69
C GLY A 114 2.48 19.56 8.43
N VAL A 115 2.63 19.35 9.73
CA VAL A 115 3.66 19.96 10.58
C VAL A 115 4.38 18.83 11.30
N ILE A 116 5.72 18.85 11.31
CA ILE A 116 6.49 17.91 12.11
C ILE A 116 7.03 18.59 13.35
N GLU A 117 6.80 17.97 14.50
CA GLU A 117 7.33 18.38 15.80
C GLU A 117 8.36 17.37 16.32
N ASP A 118 9.30 17.83 17.14
CA ASP A 118 10.22 17.00 17.93
C ASP A 118 10.29 17.57 19.34
N ASN A 119 9.98 16.74 20.34
CA ASN A 119 9.84 17.18 21.74
C ASN A 119 8.88 18.39 21.90
N ASP A 120 7.71 18.31 21.26
CA ASP A 120 6.65 19.32 21.33
C ASP A 120 7.07 20.71 20.80
N LYS A 121 8.11 20.75 19.96
CA LYS A 121 8.55 21.94 19.24
C LYS A 121 8.46 21.72 17.74
N PRO A 122 7.94 22.67 16.96
CA PRO A 122 7.90 22.54 15.50
C PRO A 122 9.32 22.48 14.95
N LEU A 123 9.61 21.41 14.21
CA LEU A 123 10.85 21.26 13.45
C LEU A 123 10.70 21.79 12.03
N GLY A 124 9.50 21.69 11.46
CA GLY A 124 9.25 22.14 10.10
C GLY A 124 7.79 22.00 9.69
N GLN A 125 7.41 22.74 8.66
CA GLN A 125 6.13 22.58 7.97
C GLN A 125 6.35 21.80 6.67
N ALA A 126 5.35 21.01 6.28
CA ALA A 126 5.40 20.24 5.05
C ALA A 126 5.57 21.18 3.86
N ARG A 127 6.52 20.88 2.99
CA ARG A 127 6.83 21.75 1.86
C ARG A 127 5.68 21.80 0.86
N ARG A 128 5.38 23.01 0.40
CA ARG A 128 4.45 23.30 -0.71
C ARG A 128 5.12 23.27 -2.10
N TYR A 129 6.34 22.76 -2.26
CA TYR A 129 7.05 22.85 -3.54
C TYR A 129 6.98 21.57 -4.39
N VAL A 130 6.81 21.79 -5.69
CA VAL A 130 6.75 20.80 -6.78
C VAL A 130 8.13 20.78 -7.42
N SER A 131 9.00 19.87 -7.03
CA SER A 131 10.34 19.79 -7.62
C SER A 131 10.89 18.37 -7.55
N ARG A 132 10.37 17.46 -8.40
CA ARG A 132 10.95 16.14 -8.73
C ARG A 132 11.71 15.51 -7.57
N GLU A 133 11.01 15.31 -6.46
CA GLU A 133 11.62 14.69 -5.28
C GLU A 133 11.49 13.19 -5.47
N GLU A 134 12.53 12.58 -6.04
CA GLU A 134 12.51 11.16 -6.37
C GLU A 134 12.15 10.33 -5.14
N GLY A 135 11.01 9.64 -5.24
CA GLY A 135 10.54 8.70 -4.24
C GLY A 135 9.49 9.21 -3.25
N CYS A 136 9.13 10.50 -3.24
CA CYS A 136 8.12 11.07 -2.33
C CYS A 136 7.07 11.93 -3.06
N GLU A 137 6.52 11.36 -4.13
CA GLU A 137 5.47 11.96 -4.94
C GLU A 137 4.26 11.01 -5.02
N PRO A 138 3.02 11.53 -5.13
CA PRO A 138 2.64 12.96 -5.14
C PRO A 138 2.56 13.56 -3.71
N LEU A 139 2.49 14.89 -3.61
CA LEU A 139 2.25 15.58 -2.32
C LEU A 139 0.74 15.72 -2.07
N VAL A 140 0.27 15.41 -0.86
CA VAL A 140 -1.14 15.67 -0.47
C VAL A 140 -1.27 17.08 0.07
N ARG A 141 -2.23 17.84 -0.46
CA ARG A 141 -2.51 19.23 -0.03
C ARG A 141 -3.98 19.55 0.13
N ALA A 142 -4.80 18.87 -0.65
CA ALA A 142 -6.23 19.02 -0.60
C ALA A 142 -6.86 17.76 -1.15
N VAL A 143 -8.07 17.48 -0.69
CA VAL A 143 -8.82 16.30 -1.10
C VAL A 143 -10.19 16.77 -1.56
N ALA A 144 -10.49 16.52 -2.82
CA ALA A 144 -11.78 16.89 -3.40
C ALA A 144 -12.94 16.07 -2.78
N PRO A 145 -14.19 16.56 -2.86
CA PRO A 145 -15.35 15.87 -2.28
C PRO A 145 -15.47 14.42 -2.73
N GLY A 146 -15.69 13.51 -1.77
CA GLY A 146 -15.85 12.07 -2.04
C GLY A 146 -14.62 11.39 -2.66
N LYS A 147 -13.44 12.04 -2.65
CA LYS A 147 -12.21 11.48 -3.20
C LYS A 147 -11.32 10.87 -2.13
N ARG A 148 -10.55 9.87 -2.57
CA ARG A 148 -9.42 9.32 -1.86
C ARG A 148 -8.15 9.86 -2.51
N GLU A 149 -7.27 10.45 -1.73
CA GLU A 149 -5.96 10.90 -2.20
C GLU A 149 -4.86 10.18 -1.40
N ARG A 150 -3.80 9.79 -2.09
CA ARG A 150 -2.58 9.26 -1.48
C ARG A 150 -1.42 10.16 -1.83
N GLY A 151 -0.51 10.35 -0.89
CA GLY A 151 0.73 11.04 -1.17
C GLY A 151 1.54 11.29 0.09
N PHE A 152 2.47 12.22 0.00
CA PHE A 152 3.46 12.46 1.04
C PHE A 152 3.33 13.85 1.65
N PHE A 153 3.54 13.94 2.97
CA PHE A 153 4.03 15.16 3.61
C PHE A 153 5.54 15.11 3.64
N VAL A 154 6.22 16.07 3.01
CA VAL A 154 7.68 16.10 2.95
C VAL A 154 8.23 17.25 3.78
N PHE A 155 9.15 16.92 4.69
CA PHE A 155 9.76 17.84 5.63
C PHE A 155 11.26 17.93 5.42
N ASP A 156 11.80 19.15 5.39
CA ASP A 156 13.23 19.33 5.66
C ASP A 156 13.46 19.19 7.15
N LEU A 157 14.35 18.29 7.52
CA LEU A 157 14.76 18.17 8.91
C LEU A 157 16.12 18.84 9.07
N PRO A 158 16.25 19.86 9.95
CA PRO A 158 17.55 20.49 10.20
C PRO A 158 18.52 19.56 10.93
N ARG A 159 17.98 18.50 11.56
CA ARG A 159 18.69 17.46 12.30
C ARG A 159 17.80 16.22 12.41
N GLU A 160 18.37 15.10 12.82
CA GLU A 160 17.61 13.89 13.13
C GLU A 160 16.66 14.13 14.33
N PRO A 161 15.35 13.84 14.20
CA PRO A 161 14.38 14.06 15.25
C PRO A 161 14.46 12.95 16.30
N SER A 162 14.41 13.31 17.58
CA SER A 162 14.50 12.36 18.69
C SER A 162 13.16 11.74 19.09
N LYS A 163 12.07 12.51 18.97
CA LYS A 163 10.68 12.10 19.23
C LYS A 163 9.77 12.77 18.20
N PRO A 164 9.87 12.39 16.91
CA PRO A 164 9.07 13.03 15.89
C PRO A 164 7.59 12.81 16.16
N LYS A 165 6.78 13.82 15.91
CA LYS A 165 5.31 13.73 15.82
C LYS A 165 4.88 14.41 14.54
N LEU A 166 4.03 13.75 13.76
CA LEU A 166 3.35 14.41 12.66
C LEU A 166 2.04 15.01 13.20
N ILE A 167 1.87 16.30 12.98
CA ILE A 167 0.61 16.99 13.15
C ILE A 167 0.02 17.21 11.77
N VAL A 168 -1.21 16.78 11.57
CA VAL A 168 -1.97 17.06 10.36
C VAL A 168 -3.10 17.99 10.73
N GLU A 169 -3.06 19.19 10.19
CA GLU A 169 -4.10 20.21 10.31
C GLU A 169 -5.01 20.09 9.09
N MET A 170 -6.29 19.82 9.34
CA MET A 170 -7.32 19.72 8.33
C MET A 170 -8.12 21.02 8.34
N HIS A 171 -7.94 21.82 7.30
CA HIS A 171 -8.57 23.14 7.17
C HIS A 171 -9.95 23.00 6.55
N GLU A 172 -10.92 23.49 7.28
CA GLU A 172 -12.28 23.00 7.24
C GLU A 172 -13.11 23.55 6.06
N PRO A 173 -13.97 22.74 5.43
CA PRO A 173 -14.89 23.24 4.42
C PRO A 173 -16.30 23.42 4.99
N HIS A 174 -16.67 24.68 5.26
CA HIS A 174 -18.04 25.12 5.57
C HIS A 174 -18.74 24.47 6.80
N GLY A 175 -18.43 24.93 8.02
CA GLY A 175 -19.27 24.76 9.23
C GLY A 175 -18.84 23.73 10.29
N PHE A 176 -17.67 23.12 10.18
CA PHE A 176 -17.08 22.06 11.00
C PHE A 176 -15.97 22.39 12.02
N ALA A 177 -15.32 23.54 12.15
CA ALA A 177 -14.09 23.72 12.95
C ALA A 177 -12.87 22.88 12.48
N ASP A 178 -11.73 23.56 12.42
CA ASP A 178 -10.45 22.94 12.07
C ASP A 178 -10.14 21.76 13.00
N ASP A 179 -9.66 20.65 12.42
CA ASP A 179 -9.27 19.47 13.19
C ASP A 179 -7.75 19.29 13.12
N ARG A 180 -7.20 18.84 14.25
CA ARG A 180 -5.77 18.62 14.41
C ARG A 180 -5.55 17.17 14.83
N VAL A 181 -4.88 16.42 13.97
CA VAL A 181 -4.49 15.04 14.23
C VAL A 181 -3.03 14.98 14.64
N VAL A 182 -2.73 14.33 15.76
CA VAL A 182 -1.36 14.06 16.19
C VAL A 182 -1.04 12.59 15.99
N VAL A 183 -0.07 12.31 15.14
CA VAL A 183 0.49 10.99 14.87
C VAL A 183 1.83 10.91 15.60
N ASP A 184 1.85 10.15 16.69
CA ASP A 184 3.06 9.91 17.47
C ASP A 184 3.84 8.72 16.91
N PHE A 185 5.02 9.01 16.35
CA PHE A 185 5.93 8.03 15.79
C PHE A 185 6.67 7.22 16.88
N GLY A 186 6.70 7.69 18.13
CA GLY A 186 7.36 6.99 19.24
C GLY A 186 6.51 5.89 19.90
N ARG A 187 5.22 5.79 19.57
CA ARG A 187 4.31 4.78 20.13
C ARG A 187 4.10 3.65 19.12
N THR A 188 4.88 2.58 19.25
CA THR A 188 4.54 1.29 18.62
C THR A 188 3.21 0.80 19.19
N VAL A 189 2.16 0.73 18.38
CA VAL A 189 0.92 0.05 18.75
C VAL A 189 1.24 -1.46 18.80
N PRO A 190 1.03 -2.16 19.93
CA PRO A 190 1.32 -3.59 20.00
C PRO A 190 0.47 -4.33 18.97
N ALA A 191 1.12 -5.10 18.09
CA ALA A 191 0.44 -6.01 17.19
C ALA A 191 -0.36 -7.02 18.00
N ALA A 192 -1.64 -7.23 17.66
CA ALA A 192 -2.43 -8.29 18.28
C ALA A 192 -1.76 -9.66 18.04
N PRO A 193 -1.76 -10.57 19.02
CA PRO A 193 -1.14 -11.88 18.86
C PRO A 193 -1.79 -12.64 17.70
N LEU A 194 -0.96 -13.13 16.79
CA LEU A 194 -1.39 -13.98 15.68
C LEU A 194 -1.99 -15.29 16.21
N PRO A 195 -3.06 -15.82 15.58
CA PRO A 195 -3.59 -17.13 15.96
C PRO A 195 -2.54 -18.23 15.76
N PRO A 196 -2.54 -19.28 16.60
CA PRO A 196 -1.54 -20.34 16.55
C PRO A 196 -1.58 -21.08 15.21
N ALA A 197 -0.39 -21.41 14.71
CA ALA A 197 -0.23 -22.13 13.45
C ALA A 197 -0.84 -23.55 13.53
N PRO A 198 -1.61 -23.98 12.53
CA PRO A 198 -2.11 -25.35 12.48
C PRO A 198 -0.96 -26.32 12.17
N THR A 199 -0.89 -27.40 12.94
CA THR A 199 0.03 -28.53 12.71
C THR A 199 -0.50 -29.42 11.59
N ASP A 200 0.28 -29.62 10.52
CA ASP A 200 -0.08 -30.46 9.38
C ASP A 200 0.95 -31.58 9.13
N THR A 201 0.44 -32.78 8.91
CA THR A 201 1.11 -33.94 8.31
C THR A 201 0.68 -34.09 6.84
N GLU A 202 1.64 -34.39 5.97
CA GLU A 202 1.57 -34.94 4.59
C GLU A 202 1.21 -34.07 3.34
N ARG A 203 2.30 -33.68 2.65
CA ARG A 203 2.64 -33.82 1.21
C ARG A 203 1.54 -33.66 0.12
N SER A 204 1.44 -32.43 -0.37
CA SER A 204 1.29 -32.02 -1.78
C SER A 204 1.59 -30.52 -1.80
N VAL A 205 2.50 -30.03 -2.65
CA VAL A 205 2.93 -28.61 -2.65
C VAL A 205 1.73 -27.73 -3.06
N LYS A 206 1.02 -27.17 -2.07
CA LYS A 206 -0.18 -26.35 -2.28
C LYS A 206 0.19 -24.98 -2.88
N ALA A 207 -0.60 -24.56 -3.86
CA ALA A 207 -0.69 -23.21 -4.40
C ALA A 207 -0.62 -22.15 -3.28
N GLY A 208 0.16 -21.07 -3.48
CA GLY A 208 0.88 -20.47 -2.36
C GLY A 208 0.97 -18.95 -2.29
N ALA A 209 0.14 -18.18 -3.01
CA ALA A 209 -0.22 -16.80 -2.66
C ALA A 209 -1.44 -16.36 -3.47
N VAL A 210 -2.39 -15.71 -2.79
CA VAL A 210 -3.60 -15.17 -3.42
C VAL A 210 -3.78 -13.74 -2.94
N ARG A 211 -4.00 -12.82 -3.88
CA ARG A 211 -4.47 -11.46 -3.60
C ARG A 211 -5.87 -11.31 -4.18
N THR A 212 -6.80 -10.90 -3.33
CA THR A 212 -8.19 -10.66 -3.72
C THR A 212 -8.56 -9.22 -3.39
N THR A 213 -9.04 -8.50 -4.40
CA THR A 213 -9.62 -7.17 -4.29
C THR A 213 -11.08 -7.23 -4.76
N PRO A 214 -11.87 -6.16 -4.61
CA PRO A 214 -13.19 -6.08 -5.22
C PRO A 214 -13.17 -6.18 -6.76
N PHE A 215 -12.01 -5.98 -7.39
CA PHE A 215 -11.87 -5.84 -8.84
C PHE A 215 -11.23 -7.06 -9.49
N TYR A 216 -10.40 -7.82 -8.79
CA TYR A 216 -9.73 -8.98 -9.34
C TYR A 216 -9.28 -9.97 -8.26
N ARG A 217 -8.90 -11.16 -8.72
CA ARG A 217 -8.16 -12.15 -7.94
C ARG A 217 -6.91 -12.57 -8.70
N ALA A 218 -5.74 -12.40 -8.09
CA ALA A 218 -4.47 -12.88 -8.61
C ALA A 218 -3.98 -14.04 -7.75
N SER A 219 -3.62 -15.16 -8.37
CA SER A 219 -3.17 -16.38 -7.69
C SER A 219 -1.90 -16.94 -8.31
N VAL A 220 -0.91 -17.25 -7.49
CA VAL A 220 0.27 -18.02 -7.91
C VAL A 220 -0.11 -19.49 -8.03
N LEU A 221 -0.07 -20.02 -9.25
CA LEU A 221 -0.39 -21.41 -9.52
C LEU A 221 0.81 -22.31 -9.32
N SER A 222 1.96 -21.94 -9.89
CA SER A 222 3.19 -22.72 -9.78
C SER A 222 4.43 -21.85 -9.99
N MET A 223 5.57 -22.33 -9.51
CA MET A 223 6.89 -21.81 -9.86
C MET A 223 7.72 -22.94 -10.43
N ARG A 224 8.50 -22.63 -11.46
CA ARG A 224 9.32 -23.64 -12.14
C ARG A 224 10.65 -23.02 -12.53
N ARG A 225 11.71 -23.81 -12.40
CA ARG A 225 12.99 -23.51 -13.06
C ARG A 225 12.78 -23.74 -14.55
N CYS A 226 12.94 -22.70 -15.36
CA CYS A 226 13.07 -22.87 -16.81
C CYS A 226 14.46 -23.50 -17.04
N ALA A 227 14.61 -24.52 -17.87
CA ALA A 227 15.88 -25.25 -17.92
C ALA A 227 16.84 -24.72 -18.98
N GLY A 228 18.14 -25.04 -18.79
CA GLY A 228 19.20 -24.62 -19.71
C GLY A 228 19.47 -23.11 -19.68
N SER A 229 19.16 -22.47 -18.55
CA SER A 229 18.93 -21.04 -18.44
C SER A 229 19.76 -20.40 -17.32
N LEU A 230 20.93 -20.99 -17.03
CA LEU A 230 21.95 -20.23 -16.35
C LEU A 230 22.37 -19.12 -17.31
N ASP A 231 22.22 -17.87 -16.89
CA ASP A 231 22.90 -16.79 -17.61
C ASP A 231 24.42 -16.91 -17.43
N GLU A 232 25.18 -16.03 -18.08
CA GLU A 232 26.65 -16.04 -18.01
C GLU A 232 27.18 -15.91 -16.58
N ASP A 233 26.35 -15.37 -15.67
CA ASP A 233 26.65 -15.16 -14.25
C ASP A 233 26.21 -16.34 -13.37
N GLY A 234 25.63 -17.40 -13.94
CA GLY A 234 25.14 -18.56 -13.21
C GLY A 234 23.82 -18.34 -12.46
N ASN A 235 23.01 -17.34 -12.85
CA ASN A 235 21.68 -17.12 -12.29
C ASN A 235 20.67 -18.09 -12.89
N GLU A 236 19.81 -18.68 -12.06
CA GLU A 236 18.77 -19.61 -12.51
C GLU A 236 17.54 -18.86 -13.04
N ALA A 237 17.03 -19.26 -14.22
CA ALA A 237 15.77 -18.70 -14.69
C ALA A 237 14.56 -19.33 -13.97
N ILE A 238 13.76 -18.50 -13.29
CA ILE A 238 12.54 -18.90 -12.62
C ILE A 238 11.34 -18.32 -13.37
N GLY A 239 10.41 -19.17 -13.77
CA GLY A 239 9.09 -18.80 -14.28
C GLY A 239 8.03 -18.90 -13.20
N VAL A 240 7.15 -17.89 -13.12
CA VAL A 240 6.04 -17.85 -12.16
C VAL A 240 4.73 -17.93 -12.92
N GLU A 241 3.98 -19.01 -12.74
CA GLU A 241 2.66 -19.19 -13.35
C GLU A 241 1.60 -18.47 -12.53
N LEU A 242 0.89 -17.52 -13.13
CA LEU A 242 -0.20 -16.78 -12.51
C LEU A 242 -1.54 -17.10 -13.16
N LEU A 243 -2.59 -16.98 -12.35
CA LEU A 243 -3.98 -16.83 -12.77
C LEU A 243 -4.49 -15.48 -12.26
N VAL A 244 -4.93 -14.62 -13.17
CA VAL A 244 -5.63 -13.37 -12.85
C VAL A 244 -7.07 -13.47 -13.34
N GLU A 245 -8.00 -13.35 -12.42
CA GLU A 245 -9.45 -13.32 -12.67
C GLU A 245 -9.95 -11.90 -12.49
N SER A 246 -10.55 -11.32 -13.52
CA SER A 246 -11.19 -10.00 -13.43
C SER A 246 -12.60 -10.15 -12.87
N PHE A 247 -13.00 -9.23 -12.00
CA PHE A 247 -14.38 -9.04 -11.53
C PHE A 247 -14.97 -7.72 -12.03
N THR A 248 -14.20 -6.94 -12.79
CA THR A 248 -14.63 -5.63 -13.30
C THR A 248 -15.62 -5.77 -14.45
N ALA A 249 -16.49 -4.77 -14.60
CA ALA A 249 -17.35 -4.60 -15.77
C ALA A 249 -16.59 -4.09 -17.01
N LYS A 250 -15.33 -3.70 -16.82
CA LYS A 250 -14.42 -3.20 -17.84
C LYS A 250 -13.16 -4.06 -17.93
N GLU A 251 -12.34 -3.79 -18.92
CA GLU A 251 -11.06 -4.43 -19.11
C GLU A 251 -10.10 -4.14 -17.93
N LEU A 252 -9.34 -5.15 -17.53
CA LEU A 252 -8.32 -5.07 -16.49
C LEU A 252 -6.95 -5.20 -17.18
N ASP A 253 -6.15 -4.16 -17.16
CA ASP A 253 -4.85 -4.16 -17.81
C ASP A 253 -3.77 -4.69 -16.86
N VAL A 254 -3.07 -5.74 -17.29
CA VAL A 254 -1.99 -6.38 -16.54
C VAL A 254 -0.68 -6.24 -17.33
N SER A 255 0.27 -5.48 -16.78
CA SER A 255 1.58 -5.34 -17.41
C SER A 255 2.54 -6.43 -16.91
N VAL A 256 2.72 -7.43 -17.76
CA VAL A 256 3.68 -8.52 -17.54
C VAL A 256 5.12 -8.04 -17.75
N TYR A 257 5.31 -6.96 -18.52
CA TYR A 257 6.63 -6.39 -18.81
C TYR A 257 7.24 -5.65 -17.63
N ASP A 258 6.40 -5.04 -16.78
CA ASP A 258 6.84 -4.27 -15.61
C ASP A 258 6.95 -5.12 -14.34
N ALA A 259 6.77 -6.42 -14.48
CA ALA A 259 6.87 -7.35 -13.36
C ALA A 259 8.32 -7.47 -12.86
N LYS A 260 8.45 -7.53 -11.55
CA LYS A 260 9.71 -7.62 -10.83
C LYS A 260 9.63 -8.77 -9.84
N LEU A 261 10.75 -9.45 -9.64
CA LEU A 261 10.89 -10.39 -8.54
C LEU A 261 11.81 -9.78 -7.50
N ARG A 262 11.44 -9.84 -6.22
CA ARG A 262 12.29 -9.38 -5.12
C ARG A 262 12.61 -10.54 -4.19
N ASP A 263 13.81 -10.61 -3.65
CA ASP A 263 14.11 -11.50 -2.52
C ASP A 263 13.83 -10.83 -1.17
N ARG A 264 14.06 -11.58 -0.10
CA ARG A 264 13.92 -11.11 1.28
C ARG A 264 14.79 -9.90 1.63
N ASP A 265 15.93 -9.75 0.95
CA ASP A 265 16.89 -8.67 1.20
C ASP A 265 16.55 -7.41 0.37
N GLY A 266 15.45 -7.44 -0.38
CA GLY A 266 14.99 -6.35 -1.23
C GLY A 266 15.70 -6.26 -2.58
N PHE A 267 16.58 -7.21 -2.90
CA PHE A 267 17.24 -7.24 -4.20
C PHE A 267 16.20 -7.54 -5.28
N THR A 268 16.20 -6.73 -6.33
CA THR A 268 15.24 -6.86 -7.44
C THR A 268 15.89 -7.58 -8.61
N PHE A 269 15.26 -8.67 -9.05
CA PHE A 269 15.56 -9.38 -10.28
C PHE A 269 14.63 -8.88 -11.37
N GLU A 270 15.21 -8.35 -12.45
CA GLU A 270 14.48 -7.93 -13.62
C GLU A 270 14.09 -9.12 -14.50
N ARG A 271 13.04 -8.90 -15.30
CA ARG A 271 12.63 -9.85 -16.33
C ARG A 271 13.76 -10.05 -17.33
N SER A 272 14.10 -11.30 -17.62
CA SER A 272 14.99 -11.63 -18.74
C SER A 272 14.17 -11.97 -19.98
N SER A 273 14.27 -11.14 -21.02
CA SER A 273 13.63 -11.35 -22.32
C SER A 273 14.28 -12.46 -23.15
N GLY A 274 15.55 -12.81 -22.85
CA GLY A 274 16.31 -13.83 -23.58
C GLY A 274 16.01 -15.28 -23.15
N LEU A 275 15.48 -15.47 -21.94
CA LEU A 275 15.28 -16.79 -21.33
C LEU A 275 13.93 -17.44 -21.67
N THR A 276 13.06 -16.74 -22.42
CA THR A 276 11.72 -17.20 -22.81
C THR A 276 11.68 -18.17 -24.01
N ARG A 277 12.84 -18.54 -24.56
CA ARG A 277 12.91 -19.53 -25.64
C ARG A 277 12.61 -20.96 -25.16
N ASP A 278 12.70 -21.26 -23.86
CA ASP A 278 12.36 -22.57 -23.32
C ASP A 278 10.84 -22.81 -23.32
N SER A 279 10.43 -23.94 -23.89
CA SER A 279 9.05 -24.47 -23.88
C SER A 279 8.45 -24.68 -22.48
N ARG A 280 9.27 -24.86 -21.44
CA ARG A 280 8.77 -25.18 -20.09
C ARG A 280 8.12 -24.02 -19.34
N CYS A 281 8.48 -22.79 -19.70
CA CYS A 281 7.90 -21.56 -19.15
C CYS A 281 6.94 -20.91 -20.16
N LYS A 282 6.29 -21.75 -20.98
CA LYS A 282 5.21 -21.38 -21.91
C LYS A 282 3.89 -22.03 -21.48
N PRO A 283 2.74 -21.41 -21.80
CA PRO A 283 2.60 -20.13 -22.49
C PRO A 283 2.94 -18.94 -21.58
N GLU A 284 3.52 -17.89 -22.16
CA GLU A 284 3.65 -16.60 -21.48
C GLU A 284 2.26 -16.04 -21.19
N MET A 285 2.13 -15.36 -20.05
CA MET A 285 0.94 -14.60 -19.73
C MET A 285 0.75 -13.52 -20.81
N PRO A 286 -0.43 -13.45 -21.47
CA PRO A 286 -0.68 -12.38 -22.41
C PRO A 286 -0.57 -11.04 -21.68
N SER A 287 0.24 -10.13 -22.22
CA SER A 287 0.31 -8.76 -21.72
C SER A 287 -0.87 -7.97 -22.27
N GLY A 288 -1.45 -7.11 -21.45
CA GLY A 288 -2.53 -6.21 -21.82
C GLY A 288 -3.86 -6.58 -21.16
N GLY A 289 -4.94 -6.28 -21.88
CA GLY A 289 -6.30 -6.36 -21.40
C GLY A 289 -6.81 -7.75 -21.08
N ILE A 290 -7.19 -7.96 -19.82
CA ILE A 290 -8.09 -9.05 -19.42
C ILE A 290 -9.52 -8.53 -19.59
N ALA A 291 -10.28 -9.18 -20.46
CA ALA A 291 -11.68 -8.83 -20.73
C ALA A 291 -12.53 -8.75 -19.43
N PRO A 292 -13.63 -7.99 -19.43
CA PRO A 292 -14.57 -7.94 -18.31
C PRO A 292 -14.99 -9.33 -17.86
N ARG A 293 -14.89 -9.62 -16.56
CA ARG A 293 -15.16 -10.97 -15.98
C ARG A 293 -14.33 -12.11 -16.59
N GLY A 294 -13.27 -11.77 -17.31
CA GLY A 294 -12.37 -12.69 -17.97
C GLY A 294 -11.31 -13.26 -17.03
N LYS A 295 -10.54 -14.20 -17.56
CA LYS A 295 -9.39 -14.80 -16.87
C LYS A 295 -8.20 -14.81 -17.81
N ALA A 296 -7.04 -14.47 -17.29
CA ALA A 296 -5.77 -14.69 -17.97
C ALA A 296 -4.89 -15.62 -17.14
N ARG A 297 -4.26 -16.58 -17.82
CA ARG A 297 -3.36 -17.55 -17.22
C ARG A 297 -2.12 -17.65 -18.09
N GLY A 298 -0.97 -17.67 -17.45
CA GLY A 298 0.30 -17.96 -18.10
C GLY A 298 1.46 -17.73 -17.17
N PHE A 299 2.66 -18.01 -17.67
CA PHE A 299 3.88 -17.68 -16.97
C PHE A 299 4.17 -16.20 -17.15
N PHE A 300 4.32 -15.48 -16.03
CA PHE A 300 5.12 -14.26 -16.04
C PHE A 300 6.54 -14.67 -16.43
N ALA A 301 7.15 -13.83 -17.25
CA ALA A 301 8.41 -14.10 -17.89
C ALA A 301 9.50 -14.58 -16.92
N SER A 302 10.48 -15.28 -17.46
CA SER A 302 11.63 -15.80 -16.72
C SER A 302 12.43 -14.68 -16.03
N PHE A 303 12.62 -14.80 -14.72
CA PHE A 303 13.51 -13.94 -13.93
C PHE A 303 14.85 -14.66 -13.76
N ALA A 304 15.97 -13.97 -13.97
CA ALA A 304 17.30 -14.50 -13.67
C ALA A 304 17.58 -14.31 -12.17
N VAL A 305 17.50 -15.38 -11.39
CA VAL A 305 17.57 -15.34 -9.93
C VAL A 305 18.90 -15.94 -9.46
N LYS A 306 19.59 -15.23 -8.58
CA LYS A 306 20.84 -15.71 -7.99
C LYS A 306 20.63 -17.05 -7.26
N PRO A 307 21.55 -18.02 -7.40
CA PRO A 307 21.47 -19.27 -6.66
C PRO A 307 21.36 -19.00 -5.15
N GLY A 308 20.38 -19.63 -4.51
CA GLY A 308 20.16 -19.50 -3.07
C GLY A 308 19.34 -18.29 -2.62
N ALA A 309 18.79 -17.48 -3.52
CA ALA A 309 17.81 -16.45 -3.17
C ALA A 309 16.59 -17.07 -2.46
N ARG A 310 16.11 -16.44 -1.38
CA ARG A 310 14.99 -16.93 -0.56
C ARG A 310 13.97 -15.83 -0.32
N GLY A 311 12.76 -16.24 0.06
CA GLY A 311 11.66 -15.30 0.35
C GLY A 311 11.29 -14.47 -0.87
N LEU A 312 11.20 -15.12 -2.03
CA LEU A 312 10.89 -14.43 -3.27
C LEU A 312 9.48 -13.83 -3.24
N VAL A 313 9.32 -12.67 -3.84
CA VAL A 313 8.05 -11.93 -3.92
C VAL A 313 7.89 -11.42 -5.34
N LEU A 314 6.78 -11.78 -5.98
CA LEU A 314 6.42 -11.24 -7.29
C LEU A 314 5.70 -9.91 -7.09
N VAL A 315 6.19 -8.87 -7.76
CA VAL A 315 5.60 -7.53 -7.81
C VAL A 315 5.23 -7.21 -9.25
N PHE A 316 3.98 -6.88 -9.52
CA PHE A 316 3.57 -6.47 -10.87
C PHE A 316 2.43 -5.46 -10.83
N PRO A 317 2.39 -4.49 -11.76
CA PRO A 317 1.34 -3.50 -11.78
C PRO A 317 0.07 -4.05 -12.47
N ILE A 318 -1.08 -3.75 -11.85
CA ILE A 318 -2.40 -3.93 -12.43
C ILE A 318 -3.09 -2.57 -12.48
N LYS A 319 -3.76 -2.28 -13.60
CA LYS A 319 -4.59 -1.09 -13.79
C LYS A 319 -6.04 -1.50 -14.06
N ALA A 320 -6.91 -1.17 -13.11
CA ALA A 320 -8.36 -1.22 -13.33
C ALA A 320 -8.82 0.17 -13.78
N GLU A 321 -9.57 0.29 -14.87
CA GLU A 321 -9.98 1.59 -15.45
C GLU A 321 -10.68 2.56 -14.47
N HIS A 322 -11.25 2.06 -13.37
CA HIS A 322 -11.90 2.90 -12.35
C HIS A 322 -10.93 3.38 -11.25
N ALA A 323 -9.72 2.84 -11.21
CA ALA A 323 -8.64 3.29 -10.38
C ALA A 323 -7.65 4.08 -11.25
N TYR A 324 -7.58 5.40 -11.05
CA TYR A 324 -6.51 6.22 -11.63
C TYR A 324 -5.11 5.86 -11.09
N SER A 325 -5.01 4.89 -10.17
CA SER A 325 -3.76 4.42 -9.58
C SER A 325 -3.34 3.09 -10.17
N HIS A 326 -2.07 3.01 -10.57
CA HIS A 326 -1.37 1.75 -10.73
C HIS A 326 -1.27 1.07 -9.36
N GLU A 327 -1.83 -0.12 -9.22
CA GLU A 327 -1.69 -0.93 -8.01
C GLU A 327 -0.53 -1.90 -8.20
N GLU A 328 0.47 -1.87 -7.32
CA GLU A 328 1.47 -2.93 -7.25
C GLU A 328 0.90 -4.14 -6.50
N VAL A 329 0.80 -5.26 -7.20
CA VAL A 329 0.38 -6.55 -6.65
C VAL A 329 1.60 -7.30 -6.15
N VAL A 330 1.61 -7.58 -4.85
CA VAL A 330 2.71 -8.25 -4.15
C VAL A 330 2.24 -9.66 -3.77
N LEU A 331 2.91 -10.70 -4.29
CA LEU A 331 2.60 -12.10 -4.02
C LEU A 331 3.85 -12.83 -3.53
N ALA A 332 3.81 -13.34 -2.29
CA ALA A 332 4.85 -14.21 -1.77
C ALA A 332 4.94 -15.49 -2.59
N LEU A 333 6.16 -15.93 -2.87
CA LEU A 333 6.40 -17.12 -3.66
C LEU A 333 6.78 -18.29 -2.75
N PRO A 334 6.31 -19.52 -3.04
CA PRO A 334 6.77 -20.69 -2.32
C PRO A 334 8.29 -20.86 -2.50
N GLU A 335 8.98 -21.33 -1.46
CA GLU A 335 10.41 -21.62 -1.57
C GLU A 335 10.65 -22.61 -2.73
N ALA A 336 11.51 -22.20 -3.67
CA ALA A 336 11.95 -23.07 -4.75
C ALA A 336 12.75 -24.22 -4.14
N ARG A 337 12.16 -25.42 -4.11
CA ARG A 337 12.85 -26.64 -3.66
C ARG A 337 13.82 -27.17 -4.72
#